data_AF-A0A3D2RLB6-F1
#
_entry.id   AF-A0A3D2RLB6-F1
#
_cell.length_a   1.000
_cell.length_b   1.000
_cell.length_c   1.000
_cell.angle_alpha   90.00
_cell.angle_beta   90.00
_cell.angle_gamma   90.00
#
_symmetry.space_group_name_H-M   'P 1'
#
loop_
_entity.id
_entity.type
_entity.pdbx_description
1 polymer ?
#
loop_
_entity_poly.entity_id
_entity_poly.type
_entity_poly.pdbx_seq_one_letter_code
_entity_poly.pdbx_strand_id
1 'polypeptide(L)'
;MTKSLDNRLTDIRENPNSDAFIIAYAADPDMSWGVATLPTDTSIQDFCEGLADLVEQAKIDILLTSVSSMDILARERRLFDDSPVTPAIRANDTTDLWAA
;
A
#
# COMPACT_ATOMS: atom_id res chain seq x y z
N MET A 1 -11.30 -11.10 -7.31
CA MET A 1 -12.10 -9.87 -7.09
C MET A 1 -11.62 -8.78 -8.03
N THR A 2 -12.48 -7.88 -8.53
CA THR A 2 -12.06 -6.71 -9.32
C THR A 2 -11.43 -5.65 -8.40
N LYS A 3 -10.30 -5.07 -8.80
CA LYS A 3 -9.61 -4.05 -8.01
C LYS A 3 -10.27 -2.69 -8.19
N SER A 4 -10.29 -1.88 -7.13
CA SER A 4 -10.87 -0.54 -7.19
C SER A 4 -10.07 0.39 -8.11
N LEU A 5 -8.75 0.23 -8.13
CA LEU A 5 -7.87 0.93 -9.08
C LEU A 5 -8.30 0.73 -10.54
N ASP A 6 -8.58 -0.52 -10.93
CA ASP A 6 -8.97 -0.85 -12.30
C ASP A 6 -10.28 -0.16 -12.69
N ASN A 7 -11.25 -0.14 -11.78
CA ASN A 7 -12.52 0.55 -11.98
C ASN A 7 -12.31 2.06 -12.16
N ARG A 8 -11.49 2.69 -11.31
CA ARG A 8 -11.21 4.13 -11.39
C ARG A 8 -10.44 4.51 -12.65
N LEU A 9 -9.44 3.72 -13.04
CA LEU A 9 -8.70 3.93 -14.27
C LEU A 9 -9.61 3.82 -15.50
N THR A 10 -10.58 2.91 -15.47
CA THR A 10 -11.57 2.77 -16.55
C THR A 10 -12.45 4.03 -16.63
N ASP A 11 -13.02 4.47 -15.51
CA ASP A 11 -13.87 5.66 -15.47
C ASP A 11 -13.15 6.94 -15.95
N ILE A 12 -11.91 7.15 -15.50
CA ILE A 12 -11.08 8.29 -15.92
C ILE A 12 -10.76 8.23 -17.44
N ARG A 13 -10.53 7.03 -17.98
CA ARG A 13 -10.21 6.84 -19.40
C ARG A 13 -11.42 7.05 -20.31
N GLU A 14 -12.60 6.61 -19.87
CA GLU A 14 -13.83 6.71 -20.65
C GLU A 14 -14.44 8.12 -20.57
N ASN A 15 -14.24 8.82 -19.46
CA ASN A 15 -14.76 10.15 -19.23
C ASN A 15 -13.68 11.11 -18.70
N PRO A 16 -13.11 11.97 -19.57
CA PRO A 16 -12.15 13.00 -19.16
C PRO A 16 -12.68 14.02 -18.14
N ASN A 17 -13.99 14.11 -17.95
CA ASN A 17 -14.65 14.96 -16.94
C ASN A 17 -15.11 14.15 -15.72
N SER A 18 -14.62 12.93 -15.52
CA SER A 18 -14.94 12.14 -14.33
C SER A 18 -14.39 12.81 -13.06
N ASP A 19 -15.15 12.71 -11.97
CA ASP A 19 -14.74 13.09 -10.62
C ASP A 19 -13.99 11.97 -9.89
N ALA A 20 -13.70 10.85 -10.56
CA ALA A 20 -12.95 9.74 -9.98
C ALA A 20 -11.52 10.16 -9.65
N PHE A 21 -11.08 9.78 -8.45
CA PHE A 21 -9.73 9.98 -7.95
C PHE A 21 -9.21 8.72 -7.30
N ILE A 22 -7.90 8.48 -7.42
CA ILE A 22 -7.23 7.29 -6.87
C ILE A 22 -6.55 7.68 -5.56
N ILE A 23 -6.83 6.93 -4.49
CA ILE A 23 -6.14 7.08 -3.20
C ILE A 23 -5.05 6.03 -3.09
N ALA A 24 -3.80 6.46 -3.01
CA ALA A 24 -2.66 5.62 -2.72
C ALA A 24 -2.12 5.90 -1.31
N TYR A 25 -1.99 4.85 -0.50
CA TYR A 25 -1.33 4.92 0.81
C TYR A 25 0.07 4.31 0.69
N ALA A 26 1.10 5.11 0.93
CA ALA A 26 2.50 4.69 0.93
C ALA A 26 2.97 4.42 2.36
N ALA A 27 3.37 3.19 2.64
CA ALA A 27 3.73 2.69 3.96
C ALA A 27 4.97 1.79 3.87
N ASP A 28 6.09 2.40 3.50
CA ASP A 28 7.41 1.79 3.35
C ASP A 28 8.45 2.41 4.31
N PRO A 29 8.19 2.41 5.64
CA PRO A 29 9.08 3.04 6.64
C PRO A 29 10.50 2.43 6.65
N ASP A 30 10.59 1.15 6.29
CA ASP A 30 11.83 0.40 6.14
C ASP A 30 12.67 0.79 4.94
N MET A 31 12.11 1.52 3.99
CA MET A 31 12.90 2.19 2.97
C MET A 31 13.61 3.44 3.51
N SER A 32 13.28 3.94 4.71
CA SER A 32 13.93 5.11 5.35
C SER A 32 14.75 4.67 6.57
N TRP A 33 14.42 5.15 7.78
CA TRP A 33 15.13 4.77 9.02
C TRP A 33 14.63 3.46 9.65
N GLY A 34 13.82 2.65 8.95
CA GLY A 34 13.39 1.37 9.49
C GLY A 34 12.38 1.50 10.61
N VAL A 35 12.47 0.57 11.56
CA VAL A 35 11.66 0.55 12.78
C VAL A 35 11.77 1.87 13.56
N ALA A 36 12.86 2.63 13.40
CA ALA A 36 13.02 3.91 14.08
C ALA A 36 12.04 4.99 13.61
N THR A 37 11.39 4.84 12.45
CA THR A 37 10.30 5.75 12.02
C THR A 37 8.93 5.32 12.54
N LEU A 38 8.83 4.15 13.16
CA LEU A 38 7.59 3.67 13.78
C LEU A 38 7.51 4.17 15.24
N PRO A 39 6.31 4.20 15.84
CA PRO A 39 6.18 4.47 17.27
C PRO A 39 7.07 3.54 18.10
N THR A 40 7.61 4.03 19.21
CA THR A 40 8.45 3.22 20.12
C THR A 40 7.74 1.93 20.50
N ASP A 41 8.48 0.82 20.57
CA ASP A 41 7.99 -0.53 20.87
C ASP A 41 7.08 -1.18 19.80
N THR A 42 6.97 -0.60 18.59
CA THR A 42 6.25 -1.21 17.46
C THR A 42 7.12 -2.22 16.72
N SER A 43 6.66 -3.47 16.60
CA SER A 43 7.31 -4.47 15.75
C SER A 43 6.85 -4.34 14.29
N ILE A 44 7.61 -4.96 13.37
CA ILE A 44 7.20 -5.06 11.96
C ILE A 44 5.89 -5.84 11.81
N GLN A 45 5.64 -6.81 12.70
CA GLN A 45 4.41 -7.58 12.75
C GLN A 45 3.22 -6.69 13.10
N ASP A 46 3.32 -5.89 14.16
CA ASP A 46 2.28 -4.93 14.57
C ASP A 46 2.00 -3.91 13.45
N PHE A 47 3.06 -3.45 12.78
CA PHE A 47 2.92 -2.58 11.62
C PHE A 47 2.15 -3.26 10.48
N CYS A 48 2.50 -4.49 10.11
CA CYS A 48 1.80 -5.26 9.08
C CYS A 48 0.35 -5.58 9.47
N GLU A 49 0.04 -5.73 10.74
CA GLU A 49 -1.32 -5.89 11.25
C GLU A 49 -2.13 -4.61 11.03
N GLY A 50 -1.58 -3.44 11.39
CA GLY A 50 -2.25 -2.17 11.10
C GLY A 50 -2.49 -1.93 9.59
N LEU A 51 -1.57 -2.38 8.73
CA LEU A 51 -1.77 -2.34 7.28
C LEU A 51 -2.87 -3.32 6.82
N ALA A 52 -2.98 -4.49 7.45
CA ALA A 52 -4.05 -5.44 7.16
C ALA A 52 -5.43 -4.85 7.49
N ASP A 53 -5.56 -4.22 8.67
CA ASP A 53 -6.79 -3.52 9.07
C ASP A 53 -7.17 -2.40 8.10
N LEU A 54 -6.17 -1.69 7.56
CA LEU A 54 -6.40 -0.64 6.55
C LEU A 54 -6.90 -1.24 5.22
N VAL A 55 -6.36 -2.37 4.80
CA VAL A 55 -6.78 -3.07 3.58
C VAL A 55 -8.19 -3.63 3.71
N GLU A 56 -8.56 -4.17 4.87
CA GLU A 56 -9.91 -4.64 5.16
C GLU A 56 -10.96 -3.52 5.08
N GLN A 57 -10.61 -2.30 5.51
CA GLN A 57 -11.50 -1.16 5.40
C GLN A 57 -11.83 -0.77 3.95
N ALA A 58 -11.00 -1.17 2.97
CA ALA A 58 -11.21 -0.94 1.54
C ALA A 58 -11.46 0.54 1.13
N LYS A 59 -10.90 1.49 1.89
CA LYS A 59 -11.02 2.94 1.61
C LYS A 59 -9.91 3.51 0.72
N ILE A 60 -8.84 2.75 0.54
CA ILE A 60 -7.71 3.09 -0.33
C ILE A 60 -7.78 2.24 -1.60
N ASP A 61 -7.24 2.74 -2.71
CA ASP A 61 -7.18 1.98 -3.96
C ASP A 61 -5.87 1.23 -4.13
N ILE A 62 -4.78 1.80 -3.59
CA ILE A 62 -3.43 1.26 -3.66
C ILE A 62 -2.82 1.27 -2.27
N LEU A 63 -2.30 0.13 -1.85
CA LEU A 63 -1.35 0.05 -0.74
C LEU A 63 0.05 -0.16 -1.34
N LEU A 64 0.91 0.85 -1.19
CA LEU A 64 2.30 0.81 -1.60
C LEU A 64 3.18 0.57 -0.38
N THR A 65 4.01 -0.47 -0.40
CA THR A 65 4.97 -0.78 0.68
C THR A 65 6.32 -1.21 0.13
N SER A 66 7.27 -1.52 1.01
CA SER A 66 8.52 -2.18 0.63
C SER A 66 8.30 -3.62 0.15
N VAL A 67 9.31 -4.18 -0.52
CA VAL A 67 9.29 -5.59 -0.95
C VAL A 67 9.13 -6.54 0.24
N SER A 68 9.84 -6.30 1.34
CA SER A 68 9.76 -7.06 2.59
C SER A 68 8.36 -7.08 3.18
N SER A 69 7.73 -5.91 3.31
CA SER A 69 6.37 -5.81 3.84
C SER A 69 5.35 -6.48 2.90
N MET A 70 5.51 -6.28 1.59
CA MET A 70 4.62 -6.89 0.60
C MET A 70 4.77 -8.41 0.52
N ASP A 71 5.95 -8.95 0.79
CA ASP A 71 6.18 -10.39 0.87
C ASP A 71 5.32 -11.03 1.97
N ILE A 72 5.23 -10.38 3.13
CA ILE A 72 4.36 -10.82 4.23
C ILE A 72 2.88 -10.66 3.83
N LEU A 73 2.48 -9.46 3.39
CA LEU A 73 1.06 -9.15 3.17
C LEU A 73 0.47 -9.87 1.96
N ALA A 74 1.16 -9.86 0.82
CA ALA A 74 0.66 -10.42 -0.43
C ALA A 74 1.03 -11.88 -0.65
N ARG A 75 2.29 -12.30 -0.38
CA ARG A 75 2.72 -13.68 -0.63
C ARG A 75 2.34 -14.61 0.53
N GLU A 76 2.70 -14.27 1.77
CA GLU A 76 2.49 -15.15 2.92
C GLU A 76 1.03 -15.15 3.38
N ARG A 77 0.46 -13.96 3.60
CA ARG A 77 -0.91 -13.81 4.12
C ARG A 77 -1.98 -13.85 3.03
N ARG A 78 -1.61 -13.70 1.75
CA ARG A 78 -2.55 -13.62 0.61
C ARG A 78 -3.65 -12.57 0.79
N LEU A 79 -3.35 -11.50 1.51
CA LEU A 79 -4.33 -10.50 1.96
C LEU A 79 -5.12 -9.86 0.82
N PHE A 80 -4.50 -9.73 -0.36
CA PHE A 80 -5.09 -9.02 -1.49
C PHE A 80 -5.93 -9.90 -2.42
N ASP A 81 -6.00 -11.22 -2.22
CA ASP A 81 -6.76 -12.10 -3.12
C ASP A 81 -8.26 -11.75 -3.14
N ASP A 82 -8.80 -11.49 -1.95
CA ASP A 82 -10.20 -11.18 -1.70
C ASP A 82 -10.43 -9.72 -1.26
N SER A 83 -9.49 -8.83 -1.60
CA SER A 83 -9.59 -7.39 -1.34
C SER A 83 -9.70 -6.58 -2.64
N PRO A 84 -10.45 -5.47 -2.67
CA PRO A 84 -10.47 -4.56 -3.81
C PRO A 84 -9.18 -3.72 -3.90
N VAL A 85 -8.38 -3.68 -2.83
CA VAL A 85 -7.13 -2.92 -2.78
C VAL A 85 -6.09 -3.55 -3.69
N THR A 86 -5.34 -2.70 -4.39
CA THR A 86 -4.24 -3.10 -5.27
C THR A 86 -2.92 -3.05 -4.50
N PRO A 87 -2.17 -4.16 -4.40
CA PRO A 87 -0.83 -4.13 -3.85
C PRO A 87 0.16 -3.48 -4.83
N ALA A 88 1.03 -2.60 -4.33
CA ALA A 88 2.15 -2.04 -5.06
C ALA A 88 3.43 -2.11 -4.22
N ILE A 89 4.57 -2.32 -4.87
CA ILE A 89 5.88 -2.22 -4.21
C ILE A 89 6.61 -0.98 -4.67
N ARG A 90 7.38 -0.40 -3.75
CA ARG A 90 8.46 0.48 -4.15
C ARG A 90 9.66 -0.35 -4.61
N ALA A 91 10.01 -0.21 -5.88
CA ALA A 91 11.14 -0.95 -6.48
C ALA A 91 12.45 -0.15 -6.47
N ASN A 92 12.42 1.17 -6.28
CA ASN A 92 13.61 2.00 -6.21
C ASN A 92 14.15 2.08 -4.77
N ASP A 93 15.17 1.28 -4.49
CA ASP A 93 16.00 1.33 -3.29
C ASP A 93 17.28 2.15 -3.60
N THR A 94 17.18 3.47 -3.50
CA THR A 94 18.22 4.42 -3.97
C THR A 94 18.46 5.53 -2.96
N THR A 95 19.57 6.27 -3.09
CA THR A 95 20.01 7.35 -2.18
C THR A 95 19.06 8.56 -2.08
N ASP A 96 18.01 8.63 -2.89
CA ASP A 96 17.04 9.75 -2.92
C ASP A 96 15.96 9.65 -1.82
N LEU A 97 16.28 8.98 -0.72
CA LEU A 97 15.42 8.90 0.46
C LEU A 97 15.51 10.20 1.24
N TRP A 98 14.45 11.00 1.18
CA TRP A 98 14.36 12.23 1.94
C TRP A 98 14.04 11.90 3.40
N ALA A 99 15.06 12.00 4.25
CA ALA A 99 14.89 12.01 5.71
C ALA A 99 14.52 13.44 6.12
N ALA A 100 13.23 13.68 6.37
CA ALA A 100 12.76 14.90 7.02
C ALA A 100 12.59 14.66 8.53
#